data_AF-A0AAW0IGW3-F1
#
_entry.id   AF-A0AAW0IGW3-F1
#
_cell.length_a   1.000
_cell.length_b   1.000
_cell.length_c   1.000
_cell.angle_alpha   90.00
_cell.angle_beta   90.00
_cell.angle_gamma   90.00
#
_symmetry.space_group_name_H-M   'P 1'
#
loop_
_entity.id
_entity.type
_entity.pdbx_description
1 polymer ?
#
loop_
_entity_poly.entity_id
_entity_poly.type
_entity_poly.pdbx_seq_one_letter_code
_entity_poly.pdbx_strand_id
1 'polypeptide(L)'
;MWSSWELPDLQEGKIEAISDSDGVNYPWYGNTTETCTIVGPTKRDSKFIISMNDNFYPSVTWAVPVSESNVAKLTNIYRDQSFTTWLVATNTSTNDMIILQTLHWRMQLSIEVNPNRPLGQRARLREPIAQDQPKILSKNEPIPPSALVKPNANDAQVLMWRPKYGQPLVVIPPKHR
;
A
#
# COMPACT_ATOMS: atom_id res chain seq x y z
N MET A 1 -14.79 13.90 -13.67
CA MET A 1 -14.40 12.56 -14.13
C MET A 1 -13.03 12.28 -13.57
N TRP A 2 -12.76 11.05 -13.18
CA TRP A 2 -11.47 10.62 -12.66
C TRP A 2 -11.33 9.11 -12.81
N SER A 3 -10.09 8.63 -12.75
CA SER A 3 -9.80 7.23 -12.51
C SER A 3 -9.16 7.06 -11.14
N SER A 4 -9.31 5.87 -10.57
CA SER A 4 -8.83 5.54 -9.23
C SER A 4 -8.44 4.07 -9.17
N TRP A 5 -7.26 3.79 -8.59
CA TRP A 5 -6.97 2.47 -8.08
C TRP A 5 -7.73 2.31 -6.76
N GLU A 6 -8.63 1.33 -6.70
CA GLU A 6 -9.54 1.09 -5.59
C GLU A 6 -9.33 -0.33 -5.05
N LEU A 7 -9.58 -0.52 -3.75
CA LEU A 7 -9.64 -1.81 -3.07
C LEU A 7 -11.10 -2.00 -2.61
N PRO A 8 -11.98 -2.60 -3.42
CA PRO A 8 -13.43 -2.57 -3.17
C PRO A 8 -13.82 -3.16 -1.83
N ASP A 9 -13.26 -4.31 -1.45
CA ASP A 9 -13.62 -4.96 -0.19
C ASP A 9 -13.17 -4.17 1.04
N LEU A 10 -12.06 -3.42 0.92
CA LEU A 10 -11.61 -2.50 1.97
C LEU A 10 -12.52 -1.25 2.03
N GLN A 11 -12.91 -0.70 0.87
CA GLN A 11 -13.80 0.46 0.80
C GLN A 11 -15.23 0.17 1.28
N GLU A 12 -15.72 -1.04 1.02
CA GLU A 12 -17.04 -1.52 1.46
C GLU A 12 -17.03 -2.02 2.91
N GLY A 13 -15.86 -2.04 3.57
CA GLY A 13 -15.71 -2.47 4.96
C GLY A 13 -15.91 -3.97 5.18
N LYS A 14 -15.77 -4.79 4.13
CA LYS A 14 -15.83 -6.26 4.24
C LYS A 14 -14.57 -6.83 4.89
N ILE A 15 -13.44 -6.14 4.70
CA ILE A 15 -12.17 -6.44 5.36
C ILE A 15 -11.65 -5.18 6.04
N GLU A 16 -10.93 -5.34 7.15
CA GLU A 16 -10.36 -4.23 7.91
C GLU A 16 -8.99 -3.79 7.36
N ALA A 17 -8.24 -4.74 6.82
CA ALA A 17 -6.92 -4.51 6.24
C ALA A 17 -6.65 -5.53 5.14
N ILE A 18 -5.72 -5.19 4.25
CA ILE A 18 -5.18 -6.11 3.24
C ILE A 18 -3.66 -6.07 3.29
N SER A 19 -3.02 -7.23 3.11
CA SER A 19 -1.56 -7.33 3.13
C SER A 19 -0.94 -6.56 1.95
N ASP A 20 0.05 -5.72 2.22
CA ASP A 20 0.85 -5.06 1.18
C ASP A 20 2.14 -5.82 0.85
N SER A 21 2.20 -7.11 1.19
CA SER A 21 3.35 -7.98 0.87
C SER A 21 3.68 -7.96 -0.63
N ASP A 22 4.98 -8.01 -0.95
CA ASP A 22 5.51 -8.19 -2.31
C ASP A 22 5.07 -9.52 -2.97
N GLY A 23 4.47 -10.42 -2.20
CA GLY A 23 3.95 -11.71 -2.65
C GLY A 23 4.98 -12.84 -2.65
N VAL A 24 6.25 -12.57 -2.36
CA VAL A 24 7.32 -13.59 -2.35
C VAL A 24 7.21 -14.45 -1.09
N ASN A 25 7.11 -13.81 0.07
CA ASN A 25 6.98 -14.49 1.36
C ASN A 25 5.68 -14.11 2.07
N TYR A 26 4.58 -14.21 1.34
CA TYR A 26 3.27 -13.89 1.87
C TYR A 26 3.01 -14.57 3.24
N PRO A 27 2.50 -13.86 4.27
CA PRO A 27 2.02 -12.46 4.27
C PRO A 27 3.10 -11.41 4.62
N TRP A 28 4.36 -11.81 4.73
CA TRP A 28 5.46 -10.95 5.17
C TRP A 28 5.90 -9.99 4.08
N TYR A 29 6.32 -8.82 4.51
CA TYR A 29 6.86 -7.80 3.63
C TYR A 29 8.35 -8.03 3.47
N GLY A 30 8.80 -8.40 2.28
CA GLY A 30 10.21 -8.64 1.98
C GLY A 30 10.79 -9.94 2.56
N ASN A 31 12.08 -10.14 2.31
CA ASN A 31 12.85 -11.30 2.80
C ASN A 31 14.29 -10.96 3.19
N THR A 32 14.66 -9.69 3.14
CA THR A 32 16.07 -9.31 3.19
C THR A 32 16.38 -8.76 4.57
N THR A 33 16.33 -7.45 4.73
CA THR A 33 16.53 -6.80 6.02
C THR A 33 15.29 -6.83 6.90
N GLU A 34 14.15 -7.26 6.35
CA GLU A 34 12.84 -7.29 7.01
C GLU A 34 12.64 -8.52 7.91
N THR A 35 13.42 -9.58 7.68
CA THR A 35 13.28 -10.87 8.37
C THR A 35 14.61 -11.31 8.96
N CYS A 36 14.58 -11.89 10.16
CA CYS A 36 15.73 -12.50 10.80
C CYS A 36 15.34 -13.85 11.40
N THR A 37 16.16 -14.88 11.16
CA THR A 37 15.95 -16.21 11.72
C THR A 37 16.86 -16.42 12.93
N ILE A 38 16.27 -16.77 14.06
CA ILE A 38 16.98 -17.09 15.30
C ILE A 38 16.94 -18.60 15.51
N VAL A 39 18.11 -19.23 15.62
CA VAL A 39 18.22 -20.66 15.92
C VAL A 39 18.71 -20.84 17.35
N GLY A 40 17.86 -21.46 18.17
CA GLY A 40 18.19 -21.78 19.56
C GLY A 40 18.85 -23.15 19.74
N PRO A 41 19.29 -23.48 20.97
CA PRO A 41 19.35 -22.58 22.12
C PRO A 41 20.51 -21.57 22.01
N THR A 42 20.30 -20.33 22.45
CA THR A 42 21.33 -19.29 22.48
C THR A 42 21.95 -19.18 23.87
N LYS A 43 23.29 -19.12 23.95
CA LYS A 43 24.01 -19.04 25.24
C LYS A 43 24.19 -17.61 25.77
N ARG A 44 23.90 -16.60 24.94
CA ARG A 44 24.08 -15.18 25.22
C ARG A 44 22.96 -14.39 24.56
N ASP A 45 22.71 -13.20 25.08
CA ASP A 45 21.79 -12.25 24.46
C ASP A 45 22.35 -11.79 23.11
N SER A 46 21.47 -11.71 22.11
CA SER A 46 21.78 -11.24 20.77
C SER A 46 20.92 -10.04 20.43
N LYS A 47 21.49 -9.09 19.68
CA LYS A 47 20.78 -7.92 19.15
C LYS A 47 20.71 -8.04 17.64
N PHE A 48 19.52 -7.81 17.10
CA PHE A 48 19.26 -7.83 15.67
C PHE A 48 18.67 -6.48 15.26
N ILE A 49 19.03 -6.03 14.07
CA ILE A 49 18.44 -4.85 13.45
C ILE A 49 17.63 -5.35 12.27
N ILE A 50 16.34 -5.06 12.30
CA ILE A 50 15.40 -5.32 11.23
C ILE A 50 15.01 -3.96 10.66
N SER A 51 14.99 -3.87 9.33
CA SER A 51 14.57 -2.66 8.62
C SER A 51 13.72 -3.02 7.43
N MET A 52 12.68 -2.21 7.22
CA MET A 52 11.80 -2.26 6.06
C MET A 52 11.97 -0.95 5.29
N ASN A 53 12.01 -1.04 3.97
CA ASN A 53 11.96 0.12 3.09
C ASN A 53 10.84 -0.07 2.07
N ASP A 54 9.77 0.70 2.23
CA ASP A 54 8.69 0.74 1.25
C ASP A 54 8.90 1.94 0.30
N ASN A 55 9.03 1.64 -0.99
CA ASN A 55 9.25 2.64 -2.03
C ASN A 55 8.03 2.75 -2.92
N PHE A 56 7.37 3.90 -2.87
CA PHE A 56 6.26 4.19 -3.75
C PHE A 56 6.72 4.48 -5.18
N TYR A 57 6.37 3.61 -6.13
CA TYR A 57 6.58 3.84 -7.56
C TYR A 57 5.25 3.80 -8.33
N PRO A 58 4.41 4.85 -8.25
CA PRO A 58 3.15 4.84 -8.96
C PRO A 58 3.32 5.19 -10.45
N SER A 59 2.72 4.39 -11.32
CA SER A 59 2.38 4.81 -12.68
C SER A 59 0.98 5.42 -12.69
N VAL A 60 0.81 6.60 -13.28
CA VAL A 60 -0.48 7.32 -13.32
C VAL A 60 -1.04 7.40 -14.73
N THR A 61 -2.37 7.31 -14.85
CA THR A 61 -3.05 7.43 -16.15
C THR A 61 -3.00 8.87 -16.65
N TRP A 62 -2.43 9.07 -17.84
CA TRP A 62 -2.23 10.41 -18.44
C TRP A 62 -3.46 10.91 -19.25
N ALA A 63 -4.14 9.99 -19.92
CA ALA A 63 -5.34 10.21 -20.72
C ALA A 63 -6.57 9.55 -20.09
N VAL A 64 -7.73 9.66 -20.74
CA VAL A 64 -8.94 8.95 -20.29
C VAL A 64 -8.76 7.46 -20.57
N PRO A 65 -8.76 6.58 -19.56
CA PRO A 65 -8.36 5.17 -19.72
C PRO A 65 -9.29 4.34 -20.61
N VAL A 66 -10.52 4.80 -20.81
CA VAL A 66 -11.53 4.15 -21.68
C VAL A 66 -11.67 4.82 -23.05
N SER A 67 -10.78 5.76 -23.38
CA SER A 67 -10.80 6.49 -24.65
C SER A 67 -9.62 6.07 -25.53
N GLU A 68 -9.84 6.00 -26.84
CA GLU A 68 -8.76 5.84 -27.83
C GLU A 68 -7.91 7.11 -28.01
N SER A 69 -8.30 8.23 -27.36
CA SER A 69 -7.58 9.49 -27.43
C SER A 69 -6.35 9.49 -26.54
N ASN A 70 -5.18 9.77 -27.13
CA ASN A 70 -3.93 9.99 -26.38
C ASN A 70 -3.78 11.44 -25.86
N VAL A 71 -4.85 12.23 -25.89
CA VAL A 71 -4.81 13.61 -25.38
C VAL A 71 -4.69 13.59 -23.86
N ALA A 72 -3.66 14.26 -23.36
CA ALA A 72 -3.42 14.46 -21.93
C ALA A 72 -4.62 15.13 -21.25
N LYS A 73 -5.18 14.50 -20.22
CA LYS A 73 -6.29 15.04 -19.42
C LYS A 73 -6.04 15.01 -17.91
N LEU A 74 -4.92 14.43 -17.48
CA LEU A 74 -4.55 14.42 -16.07
C LEU A 74 -4.30 15.85 -15.57
N THR A 75 -5.05 16.23 -14.54
CA THR A 75 -4.98 17.55 -13.91
C THR A 75 -4.61 17.49 -12.44
N ASN A 76 -4.93 16.37 -11.78
CA ASN A 76 -4.60 16.16 -10.38
C ASN A 76 -4.35 14.68 -10.09
N ILE A 77 -3.47 14.42 -9.13
CA ILE A 77 -3.27 13.11 -8.51
C ILE A 77 -3.52 13.29 -7.02
N TYR A 78 -4.36 12.42 -6.45
CA TYR A 78 -4.62 12.36 -5.02
C TYR A 78 -4.31 10.95 -4.52
N ARG A 79 -3.59 10.87 -3.41
CA ARG A 79 -3.35 9.61 -2.69
C ARG A 79 -3.52 9.87 -1.21
N ASP A 80 -4.25 8.99 -0.55
CA ASP A 80 -4.47 9.05 0.87
C ASP A 80 -4.58 7.62 1.37
N GLN A 81 -3.54 7.15 2.06
CA GLN A 81 -3.42 5.76 2.48
C GLN A 81 -2.85 5.69 3.89
N SER A 82 -3.44 4.80 4.70
CA SER A 82 -2.98 4.50 6.05
C SER A 82 -2.43 3.09 6.08
N PHE A 83 -1.35 2.91 6.83
CA PHE A 83 -0.61 1.67 6.92
C PHE A 83 -0.41 1.31 8.38
N THR A 84 -0.58 0.03 8.67
CA THR A 84 -0.21 -0.54 9.96
C THR A 84 0.87 -1.60 9.71
N THR A 85 1.97 -1.50 10.44
CA THR A 85 3.10 -2.43 10.34
C THR A 85 3.24 -3.14 11.67
N TRP A 86 3.27 -4.47 11.63
CA TRP A 86 3.51 -5.31 12.80
C TRP A 86 4.89 -5.94 12.71
N LEU A 87 5.71 -5.72 13.74
CA LEU A 87 6.89 -6.54 13.99
C LEU A 87 6.44 -7.78 14.77
N VAL A 88 6.77 -8.95 14.24
CA VAL A 88 6.23 -10.22 14.72
C VAL A 88 7.36 -11.22 14.94
N ALA A 89 7.27 -11.97 16.03
CA ALA A 89 8.03 -13.21 16.21
C ALA A 89 7.13 -14.40 15.87
N THR A 90 7.60 -15.28 14.99
CA THR A 90 6.91 -16.50 14.61
C THR A 90 7.71 -17.73 14.97
N ASN A 91 7.08 -18.71 15.62
CA ASN A 91 7.66 -20.03 15.74
C ASN A 91 7.39 -20.82 14.45
N THR A 92 8.44 -21.16 13.71
CA THR A 92 8.31 -21.84 12.41
C THR A 92 7.86 -23.29 12.51
N SER A 93 7.93 -23.92 13.68
CA SER A 93 7.44 -25.30 13.87
C SER A 93 5.98 -25.38 14.28
N THR A 94 5.49 -24.42 15.06
CA THR A 94 4.10 -24.39 15.53
C THR A 94 3.20 -23.39 14.79
N ASN A 95 3.80 -22.46 14.03
CA ASN A 95 3.16 -21.28 13.45
C ASN A 95 2.58 -20.30 14.50
N ASP A 96 2.98 -20.43 15.77
CA ASP A 96 2.58 -19.47 16.79
C ASP A 96 3.16 -18.09 16.49
N MET A 97 2.34 -17.07 16.68
CA MET A 97 2.64 -15.69 16.33
C MET A 97 2.53 -14.77 17.54
N ILE A 98 3.57 -13.98 17.80
CA ILE A 98 3.59 -12.98 18.87
C ILE A 98 3.91 -11.62 18.27
N ILE A 99 3.03 -10.64 18.50
CA ILE A 99 3.24 -9.26 18.08
C ILE A 99 4.20 -8.60 19.07
N LEU A 100 5.36 -8.18 18.57
CA LEU A 100 6.38 -7.49 19.35
C LEU A 100 6.11 -5.98 19.41
N GLN A 101 5.78 -5.38 18.27
CA GLN A 101 5.53 -3.94 18.16
C GLN A 101 4.58 -3.62 17.01
N THR A 102 3.67 -2.65 17.20
CA THR A 102 2.84 -2.07 16.14
C THR A 102 3.29 -0.64 15.83
N LEU A 103 3.33 -0.30 14.53
CA LEU A 103 3.54 1.05 14.02
C LEU A 103 2.38 1.45 13.11
N HIS A 104 1.98 2.72 13.16
CA HIS A 104 0.97 3.30 12.28
C HIS A 104 1.54 4.54 11.60
N TRP A 105 1.34 4.63 10.29
CA TRP A 105 1.64 5.83 9.51
C TRP A 105 0.62 6.05 8.40
N ARG A 106 0.53 7.29 7.93
CA ARG A 106 -0.38 7.69 6.85
C ARG A 106 0.38 8.54 5.86
N MET A 107 0.14 8.29 4.59
CA MET A 107 0.66 9.08 3.49
C MET A 107 -0.48 9.84 2.83
N GLN A 108 -0.28 11.14 2.62
CA GLN A 108 -1.22 12.02 1.92
C GLN A 108 -0.48 12.81 0.85
N LEU A 109 -0.86 12.63 -0.40
CA LEU A 109 -0.23 13.26 -1.55
C LEU A 109 -1.28 13.96 -2.40
N SER A 110 -1.06 15.24 -2.69
CA SER A 110 -1.81 15.98 -3.69
C SER A 110 -0.84 16.60 -4.68
N ILE A 111 -0.97 16.22 -5.96
CA ILE A 111 -0.15 16.78 -7.04
C ILE A 111 -1.08 17.42 -8.05
N GLU A 112 -0.81 18.67 -8.37
CA GLU A 112 -1.42 19.34 -9.52
C GLU A 112 -0.58 19.09 -10.76
N VAL A 113 -1.25 18.83 -11.88
CA VAL A 113 -0.64 18.55 -13.18
C VAL A 113 -1.20 19.52 -14.22
N ASN A 114 -0.31 20.24 -14.91
CA ASN A 114 -0.64 21.01 -16.09
C ASN A 114 -0.01 20.35 -17.33
N PRO A 115 -0.81 19.65 -18.15
CA PRO A 115 -0.27 18.91 -19.29
C PRO A 115 0.28 19.82 -20.41
N ASN A 116 -0.09 21.11 -20.42
CA ASN A 116 0.35 22.07 -21.43
C ASN A 116 1.74 22.67 -21.13
N ARG A 117 2.31 22.40 -19.94
CA ARG A 117 3.66 22.86 -19.60
C ARG A 117 4.75 21.94 -20.17
N PRO A 118 5.98 22.45 -20.35
CA PRO A 118 7.12 21.62 -20.74
C PRO A 118 7.39 20.49 -19.76
N LEU A 119 8.03 19.41 -20.24
CA LEU A 119 8.51 18.33 -19.38
C LEU A 119 9.42 18.87 -18.27
N GLY A 120 9.32 18.29 -17.07
CA GLY A 120 9.99 18.78 -15.86
C GLY A 120 9.27 19.94 -15.15
N GLN A 121 8.25 20.57 -15.75
CA GLN A 121 7.51 21.70 -15.16
C GLN A 121 5.99 21.47 -15.08
N ARG A 122 5.54 20.24 -15.37
CA ARG A 122 4.11 19.89 -15.43
C ARG A 122 3.48 19.69 -14.07
N ALA A 123 4.24 19.20 -13.09
CA ALA A 123 3.71 18.80 -11.80
C ALA A 123 4.13 19.76 -10.69
N ARG A 124 3.24 19.99 -9.74
CA ARG A 124 3.52 20.73 -8.50
C ARG A 124 2.90 19.99 -7.32
N LEU A 125 3.72 19.72 -6.31
CA LEU A 125 3.24 19.21 -5.03
C LEU A 125 2.38 20.28 -4.34
N ARG A 126 1.21 19.86 -3.89
CA ARG A 126 0.27 20.62 -3.05
C ARG A 126 0.30 20.03 -1.64
N GLU A 127 -0.32 20.74 -0.70
CA GLU A 127 -0.37 20.30 0.69
C GLU A 127 -1.05 18.93 0.85
N PRO A 128 -0.63 18.12 1.83
CA PRO A 128 0.46 18.40 2.77
C PRO A 128 1.86 18.17 2.14
N ILE A 129 2.75 19.17 2.22
CA ILE A 129 4.13 19.02 1.73
C ILE A 129 4.93 18.12 2.68
N ALA A 130 4.75 18.29 3.99
CA ALA A 130 5.36 17.45 5.01
C ALA A 130 4.45 16.25 5.31
N GLN A 131 5.03 15.05 5.36
CA GLN A 131 4.31 13.83 5.74
C GLN A 131 4.48 13.55 7.24
N ASP A 132 3.42 13.03 7.85
CA ASP A 132 3.50 12.52 9.21
C ASP A 132 4.52 11.38 9.28
N GLN A 133 5.40 11.43 10.29
CA GLN A 133 6.34 10.34 10.53
C GLN A 133 5.61 9.13 11.14
N PRO A 134 6.09 7.91 10.87
CA PRO A 134 5.54 6.72 11.49
C PRO A 134 5.55 6.78 13.01
N LYS A 135 4.44 6.37 13.62
CA LYS A 135 4.22 6.39 15.06
C LYS A 135 4.29 4.98 15.60
N ILE A 136 5.17 4.77 16.57
CA ILE A 136 5.23 3.54 17.36
C ILE A 136 4.07 3.60 18.36
N LEU A 137 3.20 2.59 18.35
CA LEU A 137 2.07 2.54 19.27
C LEU A 137 2.52 2.08 20.66
N SER A 138 1.95 2.69 21.70
CA SER A 138 2.22 2.30 23.10
C SER A 138 1.58 0.96 23.47
N LYS A 139 0.59 0.52 22.70
CA LYS A 139 -0.09 -0.77 22.85
C LYS A 139 -0.21 -1.40 21.47
N ASN A 140 0.16 -2.67 21.37
CA ASN A 140 0.03 -3.43 20.13
C ASN A 140 -1.45 -3.65 19.78
N GLU A 141 -1.76 -3.49 18.50
CA GLU A 141 -3.07 -3.79 17.93
C GLU A 141 -3.06 -5.19 17.31
N PRO A 142 -4.17 -5.94 17.37
CA PRO A 142 -4.24 -7.26 16.76
C PRO A 142 -4.08 -7.16 15.24
N ILE A 143 -3.53 -8.21 14.63
CA ILE A 143 -3.46 -8.32 13.16
C ILE A 143 -4.83 -8.80 12.66
N PRO A 144 -5.52 -8.04 11.78
CA PRO A 144 -6.75 -8.52 11.16
C PRO A 144 -6.50 -9.81 10.37
N PRO A 145 -7.36 -10.84 10.48
CA PRO A 145 -7.17 -12.09 9.73
C PRO A 145 -7.01 -11.89 8.22
N SER A 146 -7.69 -10.89 7.66
CA SER A 146 -7.61 -10.52 6.23
C SER A 146 -6.22 -10.04 5.80
N ALA A 147 -5.36 -9.58 6.72
CA ALA A 147 -3.99 -9.20 6.44
C ALA A 147 -3.02 -10.41 6.38
N LEU A 148 -3.46 -11.60 6.78
CA LEU A 148 -2.66 -12.83 6.81
C LEU A 148 -3.00 -13.81 5.67
N VAL A 149 -3.98 -13.47 4.83
CA VAL A 149 -4.48 -14.35 3.76
C VAL A 149 -4.52 -13.63 2.41
N LYS A 150 -4.13 -14.33 1.34
CA LYS A 150 -4.20 -13.80 -0.02
C LYS A 150 -5.63 -13.33 -0.35
N PRO A 151 -5.80 -12.35 -1.26
CA PRO A 151 -4.77 -11.66 -2.04
C PRO A 151 -3.99 -10.56 -1.28
N ASN A 152 -2.86 -10.11 -1.84
CA ASN A 152 -2.23 -8.86 -1.42
C ASN A 152 -2.90 -7.65 -2.10
N ALA A 153 -2.57 -6.44 -1.65
CA ALA A 153 -3.14 -5.19 -2.17
C ALA A 153 -2.97 -5.06 -3.69
N ASN A 154 -1.79 -5.43 -4.21
CA ASN A 154 -1.49 -5.34 -5.64
C ASN A 154 -2.34 -6.28 -6.52
N ASP A 155 -2.72 -7.45 -5.99
CA ASP A 155 -3.53 -8.42 -6.70
C ASP A 155 -5.04 -8.17 -6.54
N ALA A 156 -5.44 -7.50 -5.46
CA ALA A 156 -6.84 -7.18 -5.16
C ALA A 156 -7.32 -5.84 -5.72
N GLN A 157 -6.40 -4.91 -6.03
CA GLN A 157 -6.76 -3.60 -6.53
C GLN A 157 -7.41 -3.64 -7.91
N VAL A 158 -8.30 -2.69 -8.15
CA VAL A 158 -8.99 -2.49 -9.43
C VAL A 158 -8.77 -1.08 -9.93
N LEU A 159 -8.64 -0.89 -11.24
CA LEU A 159 -8.65 0.46 -11.82
C LEU A 159 -10.09 0.80 -12.23
N MET A 160 -10.69 1.76 -11.54
CA MET A 160 -12.02 2.27 -11.85
C MET A 160 -11.94 3.53 -12.71
N TRP A 161 -12.87 3.66 -13.65
CA TRP A 161 -13.16 4.90 -14.36
C TRP A 161 -14.52 5.43 -13.93
N ARG A 162 -14.56 6.68 -13.48
CA ARG A 162 -15.79 7.38 -13.06
C ARG A 162 -16.06 8.55 -14.01
N PRO A 163 -16.93 8.37 -15.03
CA PRO A 163 -17.24 9.41 -16.00
C PRO A 163 -18.05 10.53 -15.36
N LYS A 164 -18.20 11.67 -16.06
CA LYS A 164 -19.09 12.76 -15.62
C LYS A 164 -20.57 12.35 -15.65
N TYR A 165 -20.94 11.50 -16.61
CA TYR A 165 -22.29 10.99 -16.82
C TYR A 165 -22.22 9.48 -17.07
N GLY A 166 -23.22 8.73 -16.59
CA GLY A 166 -23.27 7.28 -16.73
C GLY A 166 -22.69 6.53 -15.53
N GLN A 167 -22.58 5.21 -15.65
CA GLN A 167 -22.11 4.33 -14.58
C GLN A 167 -20.57 4.25 -14.53
N PRO A 168 -19.99 4.02 -13.34
CA PRO A 168 -18.58 3.65 -13.20
C PRO A 168 -18.25 2.39 -14.00
N LEU A 169 -17.03 2.31 -14.52
CA LEU A 169 -16.53 1.18 -15.30
C LEU A 169 -15.26 0.63 -14.66
N VAL A 170 -15.15 -0.70 -14.59
CA VAL A 170 -13.90 -1.37 -14.26
C VAL A 170 -13.04 -1.38 -15.52
N VAL A 171 -11.89 -0.67 -15.48
CA VAL A 171 -10.91 -0.64 -16.56
C VAL A 171 -9.95 -1.81 -16.45
N ILE A 172 -9.44 -2.05 -15.23
CA ILE A 172 -8.55 -3.18 -14.93
C ILE A 172 -9.19 -3.95 -13.78
N PRO A 173 -9.59 -5.22 -14.01
CA PRO A 173 -10.11 -6.08 -12.95
C PRO A 173 -8.99 -6.51 -11.99
N PRO A 174 -9.33 -7.00 -10.79
CA PRO A 174 -8.32 -7.52 -9.89
C PRO A 174 -7.77 -8.83 -10.46
N LYS A 175 -6.51 -9.16 -10.14
CA LYS A 175 -5.93 -10.44 -10.54
C LYS A 175 -6.55 -11.60 -9.76
N HIS A 176 -6.86 -11.36 -8.49
CA HIS A 176 -7.48 -12.32 -7.59
C HIS A 176 -8.55 -11.62 -6.75
N ARG A 177 -9.60 -12.36 -6.36
CA ARG A 177 -10.63 -11.93 -5.42
C ARG A 177 -10.53 -12.76 -4.15
#